data_AF-A0A7Y2EZC6-F1
#
_entry.id   AF-A0A7Y2EZC6-F1
#
_cell.length_a   1.000
_cell.length_b   1.000
_cell.length_c   1.000
_cell.angle_alpha   90.00
_cell.angle_beta   90.00
_cell.angle_gamma   90.00
#
_symmetry.space_group_name_H-M   'P 1'
#
loop_
_entity.id
_entity.type
_entity.pdbx_description
1 polymer ?
#
loop_
_entity_poly.entity_id
_entity_poly.type
_entity_poly.pdbx_seq_one_letter_code
_entity_poly.pdbx_strand_id
1 'polypeptide(L)'
;MEAPGKPLTGVILGAVAGIFIVIVVQQAGAWPLDRMLTFGVMAVMAMVGFVLTKGMQGPAVVKIISITIIIVFVGLAGVGATEAGESGFIEGDCTAKAVSDLDSIESPADTSKSNPFDLDPQGMLAWTATSENPITDHTWQITVDVAGFPYVAANGGSPNDGESQLEVGERDLKQDADQIESILGTSEIGGIYEVSGYIDGTGGRCEGLGFVRIGEGGWLQGPIALGSTAVAVVVIIIIVVVGRGIAAVPAPPA
;
A
#
# COMPACT_ATOMS: atom_id res chain seq x y z
N MET A 1 -40.15 11.89 -17.12
CA MET A 1 -38.81 12.44 -17.43
C MET A 1 -37.83 11.65 -16.59
N GLU A 2 -37.04 10.77 -17.20
CA GLU A 2 -35.95 10.08 -16.49
C GLU A 2 -34.94 11.13 -16.02
N ALA A 3 -34.55 11.09 -14.74
CA ALA A 3 -33.47 11.94 -14.26
C ALA A 3 -32.19 11.59 -15.04
N PRO A 4 -31.45 12.57 -15.58
CA PRO A 4 -30.23 12.29 -16.31
C PRO A 4 -29.26 11.52 -15.41
N GLY A 5 -28.74 10.41 -15.93
CA GLY A 5 -27.71 9.65 -15.24
C GLY A 5 -26.53 10.56 -14.90
N LYS A 6 -25.88 10.29 -13.75
CA LYS A 6 -24.70 11.02 -13.30
C LYS A 6 -23.45 10.11 -13.39
N PRO A 7 -22.92 9.85 -14.62
CA PRO A 7 -21.81 8.93 -14.84
C PRO A 7 -20.60 9.23 -13.97
N LEU A 8 -20.28 10.52 -13.85
CA LEU A 8 -19.14 11.00 -13.07
C LEU A 8 -19.30 10.67 -11.58
N THR A 9 -20.51 10.80 -11.04
CA THR A 9 -20.80 10.39 -9.66
C THR A 9 -20.60 8.89 -9.49
N GLY A 10 -21.02 8.08 -10.47
CA GLY A 10 -20.78 6.63 -10.47
C GLY A 10 -19.29 6.30 -10.45
N VAL A 11 -18.50 6.92 -11.33
CA VAL A 11 -17.03 6.75 -11.38
C VAL A 11 -16.37 7.13 -10.06
N ILE A 12 -16.71 8.29 -9.49
CA ILE A 12 -16.10 8.76 -8.24
C ILE A 12 -16.46 7.84 -7.09
N LEU A 13 -17.74 7.48 -6.92
CA LEU A 13 -18.17 6.58 -5.87
C LEU A 13 -17.56 5.18 -6.03
N GLY A 14 -17.45 4.71 -7.28
CA GLY A 14 -16.76 3.47 -7.61
C GLY A 14 -15.29 3.51 -7.21
N ALA A 15 -14.56 4.55 -7.60
CA ALA A 15 -13.15 4.71 -7.22
C ALA A 15 -12.97 4.76 -5.69
N VAL A 16 -13.83 5.51 -4.98
CA VAL A 16 -13.83 5.58 -3.51
C VAL A 16 -14.08 4.20 -2.89
N ALA A 17 -15.07 3.44 -3.39
CA ALA A 17 -15.29 2.06 -2.96
C ALA A 17 -14.06 1.18 -3.22
N GLY A 18 -13.38 1.39 -4.35
CA GLY A 18 -12.13 0.72 -4.68
C GLY A 18 -11.03 0.98 -3.66
N ILE A 19 -10.84 2.24 -3.24
CA ILE A 19 -9.89 2.61 -2.18
C ILE A 19 -10.18 1.85 -0.88
N PHE A 20 -11.45 1.79 -0.46
CA PHE A 20 -11.81 1.04 0.75
C PHE A 20 -11.51 -0.46 0.62
N ILE A 21 -11.81 -1.07 -0.52
CA ILE A 21 -11.49 -2.48 -0.76
C ILE A 21 -9.98 -2.72 -0.66
N VAL A 22 -9.19 -1.83 -1.26
CA VAL A 22 -7.73 -1.90 -1.23
C VAL A 22 -7.19 -1.79 0.20
N ILE A 23 -7.71 -0.84 0.99
CA ILE A 23 -7.36 -0.71 2.42
C ILE A 23 -7.70 -2.00 3.18
N VAL A 24 -8.88 -2.58 2.95
CA VAL A 24 -9.28 -3.83 3.61
C VAL A 24 -8.35 -4.99 3.23
N VAL A 25 -7.98 -5.10 1.94
CA VAL A 25 -7.04 -6.14 1.47
C VAL A 25 -5.66 -5.98 2.11
N GLN A 26 -5.18 -4.73 2.22
CA GLN A 26 -3.89 -4.41 2.83
C GLN A 26 -3.89 -4.71 4.33
N GLN A 27 -4.91 -4.26 5.07
CA GLN A 27 -5.07 -4.52 6.51
C GLN A 27 -5.25 -6.01 6.82
N ALA A 28 -5.85 -6.78 5.89
CA ALA A 28 -5.93 -8.23 6.00
C ALA A 28 -4.58 -8.94 5.78
N GLY A 29 -3.51 -8.20 5.43
CA GLY A 29 -2.20 -8.77 5.12
C GLY A 29 -2.21 -9.66 3.88
N ALA A 30 -3.22 -9.53 3.01
CA ALA A 30 -3.39 -10.40 1.85
C ALA A 30 -2.52 -9.96 0.67
N TRP A 31 -2.29 -8.66 0.52
CA TRP A 31 -1.44 -8.10 -0.53
C TRP A 31 -0.90 -6.71 -0.13
N PRO A 32 0.33 -6.34 -0.52
CA PRO A 32 0.85 -4.99 -0.28
C PRO A 32 0.08 -3.92 -1.05
N LEU A 33 0.18 -2.68 -0.58
CA LEU A 33 -0.42 -1.53 -1.24
C LEU A 33 0.42 -1.07 -2.43
N ASP A 34 0.47 -1.86 -3.51
CA ASP A 34 1.20 -1.50 -4.73
C ASP A 34 0.31 -0.75 -5.75
N ARG A 35 0.93 -0.22 -6.82
CA ARG A 35 0.21 0.50 -7.88
C ARG A 35 -0.81 -0.40 -8.57
N MET A 36 -0.45 -1.67 -8.79
CA MET A 36 -1.30 -2.62 -9.52
C MET A 36 -2.61 -2.85 -8.78
N LEU A 37 -2.55 -3.19 -7.48
CA LEU A 37 -3.72 -3.42 -6.65
C LEU A 37 -4.52 -2.12 -6.48
N THR A 38 -3.84 -1.03 -6.07
CA THR A 38 -4.52 0.22 -5.72
C THR A 38 -5.27 0.79 -6.92
N PHE A 39 -4.56 1.01 -8.03
CA PHE A 39 -5.17 1.62 -9.21
C PHE A 39 -6.02 0.62 -10.01
N GLY A 40 -5.69 -0.67 -9.97
CA GLY A 40 -6.46 -1.71 -10.65
C GLY A 40 -7.84 -1.88 -10.05
N VAL A 41 -7.93 -1.99 -8.73
CA VAL A 41 -9.22 -2.09 -8.02
C VAL A 41 -10.02 -0.79 -8.16
N MET A 42 -9.38 0.38 -8.06
CA MET A 42 -10.04 1.66 -8.34
C MET A 42 -10.60 1.73 -9.77
N ALA A 43 -9.85 1.28 -10.77
CA ALA A 43 -10.29 1.26 -12.17
C ALA A 43 -11.52 0.35 -12.37
N VAL A 44 -11.47 -0.87 -11.82
CA VAL A 44 -12.58 -1.84 -11.91
C VAL A 44 -13.83 -1.28 -11.23
N MET A 45 -13.69 -0.74 -10.01
CA MET A 45 -14.85 -0.22 -9.27
C MET A 45 -15.39 1.08 -9.89
N ALA A 46 -14.54 1.95 -10.40
CA ALA A 46 -14.94 3.11 -11.20
C ALA A 46 -15.73 2.69 -12.45
N MET A 47 -15.30 1.63 -13.14
CA MET A 47 -16.00 1.07 -14.28
C MET A 47 -17.37 0.49 -13.89
N VAL A 48 -17.46 -0.24 -12.78
CA VAL A 48 -18.74 -0.73 -12.24
C VAL A 48 -19.68 0.44 -11.94
N GLY A 49 -19.19 1.49 -11.27
CA GLY A 49 -19.97 2.69 -10.99
C GLY A 49 -20.43 3.42 -12.26
N PHE A 50 -19.57 3.53 -13.27
CA PHE A 50 -19.91 4.08 -14.58
C PHE A 50 -21.05 3.32 -15.25
N VAL A 51 -20.99 1.98 -15.28
CA VAL A 51 -22.02 1.13 -15.88
C VAL A 51 -23.35 1.25 -15.11
N LEU A 52 -23.31 1.17 -13.78
CA LEU A 52 -24.51 1.22 -12.93
C LEU A 52 -25.24 2.56 -12.98
N THR A 53 -24.53 3.66 -13.27
CA THR A 53 -25.12 5.00 -13.41
C THR A 53 -25.55 5.35 -14.84
N LYS A 54 -25.72 4.33 -15.70
CA LYS A 54 -26.06 4.45 -17.13
C LYS A 54 -25.06 5.35 -17.87
N GLY A 55 -23.76 5.16 -17.63
CA GLY A 55 -22.71 6.07 -18.09
C GLY A 55 -22.76 6.44 -19.57
N MET A 56 -23.21 5.53 -20.44
CA MET A 56 -23.35 5.76 -21.88
C MET A 56 -24.46 6.75 -22.27
N GLN A 57 -25.42 7.00 -21.40
CA GLN A 57 -26.60 7.84 -21.65
C GLN A 57 -26.38 9.32 -21.25
N GLY A 58 -25.23 9.66 -20.65
CA GLY A 58 -24.91 11.03 -20.25
C GLY A 58 -24.42 11.93 -21.40
N PRO A 59 -24.24 13.24 -21.13
CA PRO A 59 -23.62 14.19 -22.07
C PRO A 59 -22.23 13.74 -22.49
N ALA A 60 -21.85 14.00 -23.74
CA ALA A 60 -20.56 13.57 -24.31
C ALA A 60 -19.35 13.97 -23.45
N VAL A 61 -19.34 15.20 -22.95
CA VAL A 61 -18.27 15.71 -22.08
C VAL A 61 -18.11 14.88 -20.80
N VAL A 62 -19.22 14.57 -20.12
CA VAL A 62 -19.20 13.78 -18.88
C VAL A 62 -18.70 12.36 -19.15
N LYS A 63 -19.08 11.77 -20.29
CA LYS A 63 -18.61 10.45 -20.72
C LYS A 63 -17.12 10.43 -20.97
N ILE A 64 -16.62 11.40 -21.74
CA ILE A 64 -15.19 11.54 -22.04
C ILE A 64 -14.41 11.66 -20.73
N ILE A 65 -14.80 12.56 -19.83
CA ILE A 65 -14.12 12.74 -18.53
C ILE A 65 -14.11 11.43 -17.73
N SER A 66 -15.27 10.75 -17.64
CA SER A 66 -15.41 9.49 -16.89
C SER A 66 -14.49 8.39 -17.45
N ILE A 67 -14.47 8.22 -18.76
CA ILE A 67 -13.62 7.25 -19.45
C ILE A 67 -12.15 7.61 -19.28
N THR A 68 -11.78 8.88 -19.39
CA THR A 68 -10.40 9.35 -19.17
C THR A 68 -9.92 9.00 -17.76
N ILE A 69 -10.73 9.22 -16.72
CA ILE A 69 -10.37 8.84 -15.34
C ILE A 69 -10.10 7.33 -15.22
N ILE A 70 -10.99 6.50 -15.80
CA ILE A 70 -10.82 5.04 -15.78
C ILE A 70 -9.54 4.64 -16.53
N ILE A 71 -9.28 5.21 -17.71
CA ILE A 71 -8.07 4.93 -18.49
C ILE A 71 -6.82 5.33 -17.72
N VAL A 72 -6.82 6.47 -17.02
CA VAL A 72 -5.70 6.89 -16.17
C VAL A 72 -5.44 5.86 -15.07
N PHE A 73 -6.47 5.38 -14.37
CA PHE A 73 -6.30 4.32 -13.36
C PHE A 73 -5.79 3.01 -13.97
N VAL A 74 -6.30 2.59 -15.12
CA VAL A 74 -5.79 1.39 -15.83
C VAL A 74 -4.31 1.59 -16.21
N GLY A 75 -3.94 2.77 -16.68
CA GLY A 75 -2.55 3.11 -17.02
C GLY A 75 -1.64 3.04 -15.79
N LEU A 76 -2.04 3.65 -14.67
CA LEU A 76 -1.28 3.60 -13.42
C LEU A 76 -1.17 2.16 -12.86
N ALA A 77 -2.24 1.37 -12.95
CA ALA A 77 -2.21 -0.04 -12.57
C ALA A 77 -1.25 -0.85 -13.45
N GLY A 78 -1.23 -0.56 -14.76
CA GLY A 78 -0.34 -1.20 -15.72
C GLY A 78 1.13 -0.95 -15.45
N VAL A 79 1.50 0.22 -14.92
CA VAL A 79 2.88 0.50 -14.47
C VAL A 79 3.28 -0.42 -13.31
N GLY A 80 2.36 -0.72 -12.39
CA GLY A 80 2.65 -1.62 -11.26
C GLY A 80 2.69 -3.11 -11.61
N ALA A 81 2.21 -3.52 -12.80
CA ALA A 81 2.14 -4.93 -13.16
C ALA A 81 3.53 -5.59 -13.30
N THR A 82 4.58 -4.80 -13.55
CA THR A 82 5.97 -5.28 -13.60
C THR A 82 6.52 -5.62 -12.21
N GLU A 83 5.92 -5.08 -11.15
CA GLU A 83 6.35 -5.24 -9.75
C GLU A 83 5.69 -6.48 -9.09
N ALA A 84 4.79 -7.19 -9.78
CA ALA A 84 3.98 -8.26 -9.17
C ALA A 84 4.77 -9.53 -8.80
N GLY A 85 5.94 -9.74 -9.40
CA GLY A 85 6.85 -10.87 -9.13
C GLY A 85 8.15 -10.47 -8.44
N GLU A 86 8.21 -9.25 -7.90
CA GLU A 86 9.41 -8.71 -7.29
C GLU A 86 9.70 -9.41 -5.96
N SER A 87 10.93 -9.91 -5.83
CA SER A 87 11.52 -10.32 -4.56
C SER A 87 12.34 -9.17 -4.01
N GLY A 88 12.63 -9.21 -2.71
CA GLY A 88 13.63 -8.34 -2.14
C GLY A 88 14.99 -8.52 -2.82
N PHE A 89 15.86 -7.56 -2.60
CA PHE A 89 17.23 -7.59 -3.08
C PHE A 89 18.14 -6.79 -2.17
N ILE A 90 19.44 -7.01 -2.31
CA ILE A 90 20.47 -6.14 -1.79
C ILE A 90 21.54 -5.99 -2.87
N GLU A 91 21.87 -4.75 -3.21
CA GLU A 91 22.91 -4.39 -4.18
C GLU A 91 24.10 -3.74 -3.45
N GLY A 92 25.29 -3.98 -3.98
CA GLY A 92 26.57 -3.61 -3.37
C GLY A 92 27.14 -4.72 -2.49
N ASP A 93 28.30 -4.45 -1.88
CA ASP A 93 29.05 -5.43 -1.09
C ASP A 93 28.58 -5.45 0.38
N CYS A 94 27.26 -5.40 0.58
CA CYS A 94 26.63 -5.44 1.90
C CYS A 94 25.81 -6.69 2.13
N THR A 95 25.66 -7.04 3.41
CA THR A 95 24.68 -8.02 3.87
C THR A 95 23.82 -7.41 4.96
N ALA A 96 22.56 -7.84 5.06
CA ALA A 96 21.64 -7.40 6.10
C ALA A 96 20.81 -8.59 6.57
N LYS A 97 20.70 -8.75 7.88
CA LYS A 97 19.91 -9.80 8.55
C LYS A 97 18.96 -9.14 9.52
N ALA A 98 17.79 -9.74 9.67
CA ALA A 98 16.80 -9.29 10.63
C ALA A 98 16.16 -10.48 11.34
N VAL A 99 15.88 -10.29 12.63
CA VAL A 99 15.22 -11.26 13.49
C VAL A 99 14.13 -10.54 14.25
N SER A 100 12.92 -11.09 14.23
CA SER A 100 11.78 -10.67 15.04
C SER A 100 11.35 -11.81 15.95
N ASP A 101 10.38 -11.55 16.82
CA ASP A 101 9.76 -12.60 17.64
C ASP A 101 8.97 -13.64 16.81
N LEU A 102 8.65 -13.31 15.55
CA LEU A 102 7.85 -14.15 14.66
C LEU A 102 8.66 -14.82 13.55
N ASP A 103 9.76 -14.20 13.10
CA ASP A 103 10.47 -14.61 11.89
C ASP A 103 11.96 -14.22 11.91
N SER A 104 12.74 -14.76 10.98
CA SER A 104 14.15 -14.41 10.77
C SER A 104 14.55 -14.55 9.31
N ILE A 105 15.26 -13.55 8.79
CA ILE A 105 15.80 -13.54 7.41
C ILE A 105 17.32 -13.38 7.43
N GLU A 106 18.00 -14.06 6.51
CA GLU A 106 19.45 -13.97 6.31
C GLU A 106 19.82 -12.91 5.27
N SER A 107 18.84 -12.48 4.47
CA SER A 107 18.95 -11.39 3.49
C SER A 107 17.58 -10.77 3.22
N PRO A 108 17.49 -9.46 2.89
CA PRO A 108 16.27 -8.89 2.31
C PRO A 108 15.80 -9.65 1.07
N ALA A 109 16.73 -10.27 0.34
CA ALA A 109 16.43 -11.11 -0.83
C ALA A 109 15.60 -12.36 -0.52
N ASP A 110 15.51 -12.77 0.74
CA ASP A 110 14.67 -13.90 1.17
C ASP A 110 13.18 -13.52 1.27
N THR A 111 12.86 -12.23 1.12
CA THR A 111 11.49 -11.72 1.22
C THR A 111 10.83 -11.53 -0.14
N SER A 112 9.51 -11.62 -0.19
CA SER A 112 8.69 -11.27 -1.37
C SER A 112 7.29 -10.83 -0.96
N LYS A 113 6.49 -10.30 -1.91
CA LYS A 113 5.08 -9.94 -1.65
C LYS A 113 4.26 -11.08 -1.06
N SER A 114 4.54 -12.33 -1.45
CA SER A 114 3.85 -13.53 -0.94
C SER A 114 4.53 -14.16 0.27
N ASN A 115 5.79 -13.82 0.53
CA ASN A 115 6.58 -14.32 1.66
C ASN A 115 7.30 -13.13 2.34
N PRO A 116 6.56 -12.21 2.99
CA PRO A 116 7.18 -11.08 3.67
C PRO A 116 7.82 -11.52 4.99
N PHE A 117 8.75 -10.72 5.49
CA PHE A 117 9.28 -10.84 6.85
C PHE A 117 8.23 -10.38 7.87
N ASP A 118 7.82 -11.28 8.76
CA ASP A 118 6.75 -10.99 9.73
C ASP A 118 7.28 -10.25 10.97
N LEU A 119 6.65 -9.13 11.33
CA LEU A 119 6.94 -8.30 12.50
C LEU A 119 5.76 -8.27 13.47
N ASP A 120 6.03 -8.57 14.73
CA ASP A 120 5.10 -8.29 15.84
C ASP A 120 5.25 -6.83 16.27
N PRO A 121 4.22 -5.97 16.11
CA PRO A 121 4.27 -4.58 16.57
C PRO A 121 4.37 -4.44 18.10
N GLN A 122 4.21 -5.51 18.86
CA GLN A 122 4.41 -5.56 20.31
C GLN A 122 5.71 -6.27 20.71
N GLY A 123 6.50 -6.69 19.73
CA GLY A 123 7.72 -7.47 19.91
C GLY A 123 9.01 -6.70 19.70
N MET A 124 10.10 -7.46 19.63
CA MET A 124 11.45 -6.96 19.37
C MET A 124 11.85 -7.16 17.91
N LEU A 125 12.63 -6.21 17.39
CA LEU A 125 13.35 -6.33 16.13
C LEU A 125 14.84 -6.19 16.38
N ALA A 126 15.61 -7.20 16.02
CA ALA A 126 17.07 -7.17 15.99
C ALA A 126 17.56 -7.20 14.55
N TRP A 127 18.62 -6.46 14.24
CA TRP A 127 19.24 -6.48 12.92
C TRP A 127 20.76 -6.51 13.00
N THR A 128 21.36 -6.99 11.93
CA THR A 128 22.80 -6.95 11.72
C THR A 128 23.06 -6.63 10.26
N ALA A 129 23.82 -5.57 10.00
CA ALA A 129 24.27 -5.20 8.67
C ALA A 129 25.80 -5.19 8.61
N THR A 130 26.34 -5.69 7.50
CA THR A 130 27.79 -5.68 7.27
C THR A 130 28.13 -5.13 5.89
N SER A 131 29.32 -4.60 5.74
CA SER A 131 29.90 -4.20 4.44
C SER A 131 31.31 -4.80 4.25
N GLU A 132 31.73 -5.04 3.01
CA GLU A 132 33.10 -5.51 2.73
C GLU A 132 34.16 -4.46 3.05
N ASN A 133 33.85 -3.18 2.80
CA ASN A 133 34.70 -2.04 3.11
C ASN A 133 33.98 -1.10 4.08
N PRO A 134 34.70 -0.39 4.98
CA PRO A 134 34.08 0.61 5.83
C PRO A 134 33.47 1.72 4.98
N ILE A 135 32.21 2.06 5.25
CA ILE A 135 31.54 3.18 4.60
C ILE A 135 31.65 4.41 5.53
N THR A 136 32.58 5.31 5.21
CA THR A 136 32.86 6.54 5.96
C THR A 136 32.10 7.73 5.38
N ASP A 137 31.86 8.75 6.22
CA ASP A 137 31.09 9.95 5.86
C ASP A 137 29.76 9.64 5.16
N HIS A 138 29.03 8.66 5.71
CA HIS A 138 27.89 8.09 5.03
C HIS A 138 26.60 8.90 5.25
N THR A 139 25.69 8.78 4.30
CA THR A 139 24.29 9.17 4.40
C THR A 139 23.42 7.95 4.16
N TRP A 140 22.26 7.90 4.79
CA TRP A 140 21.34 6.78 4.64
C TRP A 140 19.89 7.25 4.61
N GLN A 141 19.05 6.44 3.99
CA GLN A 141 17.61 6.66 3.91
C GLN A 141 16.87 5.34 3.93
N ILE A 142 15.74 5.30 4.64
CA ILE A 142 14.76 4.22 4.63
C ILE A 142 13.45 4.79 4.11
N THR A 143 12.88 4.08 3.15
CA THR A 143 11.66 4.44 2.43
C THR A 143 10.66 3.30 2.54
N VAL A 144 9.40 3.63 2.73
CA VAL A 144 8.28 2.69 2.66
C VAL A 144 7.44 3.06 1.46
N ASP A 145 7.13 2.11 0.60
CA ASP A 145 6.19 2.34 -0.50
C ASP A 145 4.74 2.27 0.02
N VAL A 146 3.97 3.32 -0.28
CA VAL A 146 2.55 3.41 0.03
C VAL A 146 1.78 3.75 -1.25
N ALA A 147 1.04 2.77 -1.79
CA ALA A 147 0.26 2.91 -3.03
C ALA A 147 1.11 3.22 -4.27
N GLY A 148 2.36 2.75 -4.30
CA GLY A 148 3.32 3.04 -5.35
C GLY A 148 4.03 4.37 -5.21
N PHE A 149 3.99 4.98 -4.02
CA PHE A 149 4.66 6.24 -3.74
C PHE A 149 5.67 6.05 -2.62
N PRO A 150 6.95 6.37 -2.85
CA PRO A 150 7.97 6.26 -1.82
C PRO A 150 7.75 7.33 -0.75
N TYR A 151 7.61 6.89 0.51
CA TYR A 151 7.59 7.76 1.68
C TYR A 151 8.87 7.57 2.49
N VAL A 152 9.62 8.66 2.72
CA VAL A 152 10.84 8.61 3.52
C VAL A 152 10.47 8.45 4.99
N ALA A 153 10.64 7.24 5.52
CA ALA A 153 10.33 6.89 6.90
C ALA A 153 11.42 7.37 7.86
N ALA A 154 12.68 7.26 7.44
CA ALA A 154 13.82 7.72 8.21
C ALA A 154 14.99 8.11 7.28
N ASN A 155 15.81 9.03 7.72
CA ASN A 155 17.07 9.36 7.06
C ASN A 155 18.09 9.85 8.08
N GLY A 156 19.35 9.84 7.68
CA GLY A 156 20.43 10.30 8.53
C GLY A 156 21.78 10.25 7.82
N GLY A 157 22.82 10.41 8.61
CA GLY A 157 24.20 10.33 8.16
C GLY A 157 25.14 10.82 9.24
N SER A 158 26.33 10.22 9.28
CA SER A 158 27.39 10.60 10.21
C SER A 158 28.73 10.04 9.74
N PRO A 159 29.85 10.66 10.16
CA PRO A 159 31.16 10.06 9.99
C PRO A 159 31.23 8.68 10.67
N ASN A 160 31.88 7.73 10.01
CA ASN A 160 32.23 6.42 10.58
C ASN A 160 33.75 6.42 10.86
N ASP A 161 34.18 7.30 11.77
CA ASP A 161 35.60 7.53 12.08
C ASP A 161 36.30 6.28 12.64
N GLY A 162 35.52 5.33 13.16
CA GLY A 162 36.01 4.04 13.63
C GLY A 162 36.22 3.01 12.52
N GLU A 163 35.93 3.36 11.27
CA GLU A 163 36.01 2.47 10.11
C GLU A 163 35.29 1.13 10.34
N SER A 164 34.13 1.17 11.02
CA SER A 164 33.35 -0.04 11.29
C SER A 164 32.75 -0.60 9.99
N GLN A 165 32.76 -1.92 9.88
CA GLN A 165 32.10 -2.69 8.82
C GLN A 165 30.84 -3.41 9.33
N LEU A 166 30.50 -3.23 10.60
CA LEU A 166 29.41 -3.91 11.29
C LEU A 166 28.52 -2.88 11.96
N GLU A 167 27.23 -2.96 11.68
CA GLU A 167 26.17 -2.26 12.40
C GLU A 167 25.21 -3.29 12.97
N VAL A 168 24.99 -3.22 14.28
CA VAL A 168 24.02 -4.06 14.99
C VAL A 168 23.06 -3.17 15.75
N GLY A 169 21.80 -3.58 15.80
CA GLY A 169 20.83 -2.86 16.60
C GLY A 169 19.68 -3.74 17.04
N GLU A 170 19.03 -3.29 18.08
CA GLU A 170 17.80 -3.87 18.62
C GLU A 170 16.81 -2.74 18.87
N ARG A 171 15.53 -3.03 18.68
CA ARG A 171 14.46 -2.07 18.84
C ARG A 171 13.22 -2.75 19.38
N ASP A 172 12.64 -2.15 20.41
CA ASP A 172 11.31 -2.50 20.91
C ASP A 172 10.26 -1.81 20.03
N LEU A 173 9.53 -2.60 19.25
CA LEU A 173 8.53 -2.08 18.32
C LEU A 173 7.29 -1.56 19.05
N LYS A 174 7.07 -1.99 20.29
CA LYS A 174 5.93 -1.53 21.09
C LYS A 174 6.01 -0.03 21.37
N GLN A 175 7.19 0.47 21.69
CA GLN A 175 7.38 1.89 21.96
C GLN A 175 7.03 2.75 20.73
N ASP A 176 7.47 2.29 19.55
CA ASP A 176 7.19 2.96 18.27
C ASP A 176 5.69 2.84 17.91
N ALA A 177 5.08 1.67 18.13
CA ALA A 177 3.66 1.44 17.91
C ALA A 177 2.79 2.33 18.81
N ASP A 178 3.09 2.42 20.11
CA ASP A 178 2.39 3.27 21.09
C ASP A 178 2.51 4.75 20.70
N GLN A 179 3.69 5.18 20.22
CA GLN A 179 3.87 6.55 19.75
C GLN A 179 3.02 6.85 18.53
N ILE A 180 2.99 5.95 17.54
CA ILE A 180 2.19 6.15 16.34
C ILE A 180 0.69 6.11 16.68
N GLU A 181 0.26 5.20 17.55
CA GLU A 181 -1.12 5.14 18.04
C GLU A 181 -1.52 6.44 18.72
N SER A 182 -0.64 7.04 19.55
CA SER A 182 -0.93 8.31 20.21
C SER A 182 -1.15 9.48 19.23
N ILE A 183 -0.52 9.43 18.06
CA ILE A 183 -0.62 10.46 17.02
C ILE A 183 -1.84 10.22 16.13
N LEU A 184 -2.04 8.99 15.69
CA LEU A 184 -3.10 8.63 14.74
C LEU A 184 -4.44 8.37 15.44
N GLY A 185 -4.44 8.11 16.75
CA GLY A 185 -5.61 7.71 17.52
C GLY A 185 -6.08 6.29 17.20
N THR A 186 -5.21 5.45 16.64
CA THR A 186 -5.55 4.10 16.14
C THR A 186 -4.33 3.19 16.23
N SER A 187 -4.55 1.95 16.64
CA SER A 187 -3.54 0.88 16.77
C SER A 187 -3.33 0.06 15.48
N GLU A 188 -3.86 0.50 14.33
CA GLU A 188 -3.93 -0.32 13.10
C GLU A 188 -2.90 0.11 12.03
N ILE A 189 -1.65 -0.28 12.24
CA ILE A 189 -0.57 -0.20 11.23
C ILE A 189 -0.33 -1.60 10.64
N GLY A 190 -1.41 -2.34 10.43
CA GLY A 190 -1.34 -3.72 9.94
C GLY A 190 -1.19 -3.78 8.43
N GLY A 191 -0.46 -4.76 7.93
CA GLY A 191 -0.41 -5.11 6.51
C GLY A 191 0.99 -5.41 5.97
N ILE A 192 1.08 -5.64 4.66
CA ILE A 192 2.35 -5.86 3.95
C ILE A 192 2.83 -4.53 3.36
N TYR A 193 4.09 -4.24 3.60
CA TYR A 193 4.80 -3.03 3.16
C TYR A 193 6.05 -3.41 2.39
N GLU A 194 6.33 -2.66 1.34
CA GLU A 194 7.61 -2.69 0.65
C GLU A 194 8.51 -1.65 1.28
N VAL A 195 9.67 -2.08 1.77
CA VAL A 195 10.64 -1.24 2.47
C VAL A 195 11.92 -1.26 1.68
N SER A 196 12.37 -0.09 1.25
CA SER A 196 13.66 0.09 0.60
C SER A 196 14.56 0.99 1.42
N GLY A 197 15.86 0.88 1.22
CA GLY A 197 16.80 1.79 1.83
C GLY A 197 18.13 1.80 1.11
N TYR A 198 18.92 2.84 1.37
CA TYR A 198 20.30 2.90 0.93
C TYR A 198 21.19 3.51 2.00
N ILE A 199 22.47 3.17 1.92
CA ILE A 199 23.58 3.83 2.59
C ILE A 199 24.65 4.14 1.55
N ASP A 200 25.17 5.37 1.57
CA ASP A 200 26.11 5.88 0.57
C ASP A 200 27.16 6.75 1.24
N GLY A 201 28.44 6.49 0.97
CA GLY A 201 29.56 7.22 1.54
C GLY A 201 30.89 6.86 0.88
N THR A 202 31.97 7.32 1.48
CA THR A 202 33.32 6.94 1.05
C THR A 202 33.56 5.48 1.41
N GLY A 203 33.98 4.66 0.44
CA GLY A 203 34.23 3.23 0.64
C GLY A 203 33.15 2.31 0.11
N GLY A 204 31.95 2.82 -0.22
CA GLY A 204 30.92 2.04 -0.91
C GLY A 204 29.53 2.64 -0.85
N ARG A 205 28.64 2.03 -1.62
CA ARG A 205 27.19 2.27 -1.58
C ARG A 205 26.49 0.93 -1.54
N CYS A 206 25.48 0.83 -0.69
CA CYS A 206 24.59 -0.32 -0.63
C CYS A 206 23.15 0.14 -0.67
N GLU A 207 22.33 -0.61 -1.38
CA GLU A 207 20.88 -0.40 -1.40
C GLU A 207 20.16 -1.73 -1.31
N GLY A 208 18.99 -1.73 -0.71
CA GLY A 208 18.22 -2.93 -0.54
C GLY A 208 16.74 -2.66 -0.54
N LEU A 209 15.99 -3.69 -0.88
CA LEU A 209 14.54 -3.73 -0.87
C LEU A 209 14.10 -5.03 -0.20
N GLY A 210 13.09 -4.96 0.64
CA GLY A 210 12.47 -6.12 1.26
C GLY A 210 10.98 -5.89 1.49
N PHE A 211 10.27 -6.98 1.79
CA PHE A 211 8.86 -6.96 2.10
C PHE A 211 8.65 -7.32 3.57
N VAL A 212 7.88 -6.50 4.28
CA VAL A 212 7.65 -6.63 5.71
C VAL A 212 6.16 -6.68 5.98
N ARG A 213 5.69 -7.63 6.77
CA ARG A 213 4.31 -7.68 7.25
C ARG A 213 4.28 -7.25 8.72
N ILE A 214 3.46 -6.26 9.03
CA ILE A 214 3.24 -5.80 10.41
C ILE A 214 1.88 -6.32 10.89
N GLY A 215 1.87 -6.92 12.08
CA GLY A 215 0.66 -7.36 12.77
C GLY A 215 0.16 -8.76 12.39
N GLU A 216 -0.60 -9.37 13.30
CA GLU A 216 -1.26 -10.65 13.05
C GLU A 216 -2.41 -10.45 12.06
N GLY A 217 -2.47 -11.26 11.00
CA GLY A 217 -3.43 -11.19 9.88
C GLY A 217 -4.91 -11.45 10.22
N GLY A 218 -5.41 -10.87 11.31
CA GLY A 218 -6.82 -10.88 11.69
C GLY A 218 -7.65 -9.95 10.80
N TRP A 219 -8.07 -10.46 9.64
CA TRP A 219 -8.80 -9.79 8.54
C TRP A 219 -10.02 -8.89 8.89
N LEU A 220 -10.47 -8.83 10.15
CA LEU A 220 -11.64 -8.04 10.59
C LEU A 220 -11.61 -7.53 12.05
N GLN A 221 -10.51 -7.69 12.79
CA GLN A 221 -10.57 -7.43 14.24
C GLN A 221 -10.38 -5.95 14.61
N GLY A 222 -9.92 -5.12 13.67
CA GLY A 222 -9.72 -3.70 13.87
C GLY A 222 -10.96 -2.83 13.61
N PRO A 223 -11.27 -1.82 14.44
CA PRO A 223 -12.30 -0.82 14.15
C PRO A 223 -12.14 -0.10 12.79
N ILE A 224 -10.94 0.06 12.24
CA ILE A 224 -10.74 0.64 10.89
C ILE A 224 -11.05 -0.39 9.81
N ALA A 225 -10.60 -1.64 9.95
CA ALA A 225 -11.02 -2.72 9.04
C ALA A 225 -12.56 -2.86 9.00
N LEU A 226 -13.20 -2.81 10.17
CA LEU A 226 -14.66 -2.88 10.29
C LEU A 226 -15.36 -1.63 9.74
N GLY A 227 -14.82 -0.44 10.04
CA GLY A 227 -15.32 0.84 9.56
C GLY A 227 -15.18 1.02 8.06
N SER A 228 -14.02 0.69 7.50
CA SER A 228 -13.74 0.72 6.06
C SER A 228 -14.59 -0.29 5.30
N THR A 229 -14.77 -1.51 5.83
CA THR A 229 -15.70 -2.50 5.28
C THR A 229 -17.14 -2.00 5.32
N ALA A 230 -17.58 -1.43 6.44
CA ALA A 230 -18.93 -0.88 6.56
C ALA A 230 -19.15 0.27 5.56
N VAL A 231 -18.19 1.18 5.41
CA VAL A 231 -18.27 2.27 4.42
C VAL A 231 -18.25 1.72 3.00
N ALA A 232 -17.38 0.76 2.67
CA ALA A 232 -17.36 0.12 1.36
C ALA A 232 -18.73 -0.49 1.03
N VAL A 233 -19.32 -1.23 1.97
CA VAL A 233 -20.65 -1.83 1.83
C VAL A 233 -21.72 -0.76 1.64
N VAL A 234 -21.69 0.32 2.43
CA VAL A 234 -22.64 1.44 2.29
C VAL A 234 -22.49 2.12 0.92
N VAL A 235 -21.27 2.38 0.45
CA VAL A 235 -21.03 2.97 -0.86
C VAL A 235 -21.53 2.04 -1.97
N ILE A 236 -21.26 0.73 -1.88
CA ILE A 236 -21.78 -0.27 -2.83
C ILE A 236 -23.31 -0.28 -2.83
N ILE A 237 -23.94 -0.25 -1.64
CA ILE A 237 -25.41 -0.18 -1.52
C ILE A 237 -25.93 1.11 -2.17
N ILE A 238 -25.31 2.27 -1.94
CA ILE A 238 -25.69 3.53 -2.56
C ILE A 238 -25.58 3.43 -4.08
N ILE A 239 -24.48 2.89 -4.61
CA ILE A 239 -24.29 2.72 -6.06
C ILE A 239 -25.39 1.81 -6.63
N VAL A 240 -25.71 0.70 -5.96
CA VAL A 240 -26.76 -0.25 -6.40
C VAL A 240 -28.15 0.37 -6.33
N VAL A 241 -28.50 1.06 -5.24
CA VAL A 241 -29.81 1.68 -5.03
C VAL A 241 -30.01 2.86 -5.99
N VAL A 242 -29.01 3.73 -6.15
CA VAL A 242 -29.05 4.84 -7.12
C VAL A 242 -29.11 4.29 -8.55
N GLY A 243 -28.35 3.24 -8.87
CA GLY A 243 -28.39 2.61 -10.19
C GLY A 243 -29.76 1.97 -10.50
N ARG A 244 -30.38 1.30 -9.53
CA ARG A 244 -31.70 0.66 -9.67
C ARG A 244 -32.87 1.65 -9.65
N GLY A 245 -32.78 2.73 -8.88
CA GLY A 245 -33.82 3.76 -8.81
C GLY A 245 -34.09 4.47 -10.15
N ILE A 246 -33.10 4.50 -11.06
CA ILE A 246 -33.23 5.04 -12.41
C ILE A 246 -33.82 4.00 -13.39
N ALA A 247 -33.94 2.72 -13.00
CA ALA A 247 -34.49 1.66 -13.85
C ALA A 247 -35.99 1.39 -13.63
N ALA A 248 -36.60 1.93 -12.58
CA ALA A 248 -37.94 1.54 -12.12
C ALA A 248 -39.07 2.55 -12.42
N VAL A 249 -38.93 3.45 -13.42
CA VAL A 249 -40.05 4.31 -13.84
C VAL A 249 -40.76 3.63 -15.02
N PRO A 250 -41.90 2.94 -14.81
CA PRO A 250 -42.71 2.46 -15.92
C PRO A 250 -43.19 3.66 -16.75
N ALA A 251 -43.08 3.53 -18.08
CA ALA A 251 -43.60 4.54 -18.99
C ALA A 251 -45.10 4.74 -18.74
N PRO A 252 -45.61 5.99 -18.75
CA PRO A 252 -47.04 6.22 -18.63
C PRO A 252 -47.78 5.52 -19.79
N PRO A 253 -48.96 4.93 -19.53
CA PRO A 253 -49.76 4.31 -20.57
C PRO A 253 -50.15 5.35 -21.63
N ALA A 254 -50.10 4.93 -22.89
CA ALA A 254 -50.44 5.72 -24.07
C ALA A 254 -51.94 6.08 -24.13
#